data_AF-A0A7W0TUB7-F1
#
_entry.id   AF-A0A7W0TUB7-F1
#
_cell.length_a   1.000
_cell.length_b   1.000
_cell.length_c   1.000
_cell.angle_alpha   90.00
_cell.angle_beta   90.00
_cell.angle_gamma   90.00
#
_symmetry.space_group_name_H-M   'P 1'
#
loop_
_entity.id
_entity.type
_entity.pdbx_description
1 polymer ?
#
loop_
_entity_poly.entity_id
_entity_poly.type
_entity_poly.pdbx_seq_one_letter_code
_entity_poly.pdbx_strand_id
1 'polypeptide(L)'
;TLFLTTALFQAVAAEAPGGLGGLRHLLFGGEAVDPRSVAAVLREGPPARLIHVYGPTETTTFATWRLVERVEAEAATIPIGQPIANTTVYVLDRHRRPVPIGVPGELYIGGPGVARGYLHQPRLTAERFLPDPFAADPAARRFRSGDRVRWRADGTLEFLGRFDDQVKLRGFRVEPGEVEAALRRQPGIRDAVVLATAGPAGAKHLVAYVTPHGATAPEAEAVRDALKAELPAFMVPAAVVVLDAVPLTANGKVDRDALARIGVPAREPGADFAPPRTTTEERLAHIWADLVGVERVGIHDDFFDLGGHSLLVARMVAVVAAEFGRDLPVRALFEAPTIAELAERVERAPPVGSGEERGGATGGPALVPLQEGGGRRPLFFVPGGVAGGRSLFRLTMLARRLGPEQPVYGFLGSGEVADDGEMFQASIEATAAAFVREVGRVQSEGPYLLGGTCIGGVLAYEMARQLVARGEEVAMLFLLDTRYPDRDPEAIERLRLRMLEGVASRTARRRDRFGGDPEGVSFGVEDDDGDNVGATGVSLAPAAEELLDEEPNPRALRLYRYRPRPYGGRIVLVENEAWHRDHPDSEWAAVAAGGLEVEVVPGDHRTYLVEHLDVVADRLRAKLDALAETGSGG
;
A
#
# COMPACT_ATOMS: atom_id res chain seq x y z
N THR A 1 -15.02 -8.51 7.79
CA THR A 1 -14.36 -9.77 7.39
C THR A 1 -13.56 -9.50 6.15
N LEU A 2 -12.32 -9.94 6.08
CA LEU A 2 -11.43 -9.78 4.93
C LEU A 2 -10.80 -11.13 4.60
N PHE A 3 -10.64 -11.42 3.31
CA PHE A 3 -9.85 -12.57 2.84
C PHE A 3 -8.63 -12.04 2.08
N LEU A 4 -7.45 -12.55 2.38
CA LEU A 4 -6.21 -12.27 1.67
C LEU A 4 -5.61 -13.56 1.12
N THR A 5 -5.01 -13.49 -0.07
CA THR A 5 -4.09 -14.56 -0.46
C THR A 5 -2.91 -14.59 0.51
N THR A 6 -2.32 -15.76 0.73
CA THR A 6 -1.14 -15.89 1.60
C THR A 6 -0.02 -14.91 1.22
N ALA A 7 0.23 -14.71 -0.08
CA ALA A 7 1.23 -13.76 -0.57
C ALA A 7 0.93 -12.32 -0.14
N LEU A 8 -0.31 -11.85 -0.31
CA LEU A 8 -0.70 -10.51 0.11
C LEU A 8 -0.69 -10.35 1.63
N PHE A 9 -1.13 -11.38 2.36
CA PHE A 9 -1.04 -11.40 3.82
C PHE A 9 0.40 -11.20 4.31
N GLN A 10 1.37 -11.95 3.76
CA GLN A 10 2.78 -11.84 4.15
C GLN A 10 3.36 -10.46 3.86
N ALA A 11 2.93 -9.84 2.75
CA ALA A 11 3.33 -8.48 2.40
C ALA A 11 2.85 -7.44 3.41
N VAL A 12 1.56 -7.51 3.76
CA VAL A 12 0.99 -6.62 4.76
C VAL A 12 1.64 -6.87 6.12
N ALA A 13 1.91 -8.13 6.46
CA ALA A 13 2.62 -8.49 7.68
C ALA A 13 4.05 -7.93 7.74
N ALA A 14 4.75 -7.84 6.61
CA ALA A 14 6.10 -7.27 6.55
C ALA A 14 6.10 -5.74 6.68
N GLU A 15 5.13 -5.06 6.05
CA GLU A 15 5.08 -3.60 5.97
C GLU A 15 4.34 -2.95 7.15
N ALA A 16 3.23 -3.54 7.57
CA ALA A 16 2.31 -2.98 8.56
C ALA A 16 1.62 -4.08 9.38
N PRO A 17 2.38 -4.86 10.19
CA PRO A 17 1.84 -6.01 10.91
C PRO A 17 0.68 -5.68 11.86
N GLY A 18 0.70 -4.51 12.52
CA GLY A 18 -0.39 -4.01 13.36
C GLY A 18 -1.58 -3.41 12.58
N GLY A 19 -1.45 -3.19 11.27
CA GLY A 19 -2.50 -2.59 10.43
C GLY A 19 -3.74 -3.46 10.26
N LEU A 20 -3.68 -4.72 10.69
CA LEU A 20 -4.75 -5.70 10.60
C LEU A 20 -5.60 -5.81 11.88
N GLY A 21 -5.20 -5.14 12.97
CA GLY A 21 -5.80 -5.29 14.30
C GLY A 21 -7.27 -4.87 14.41
N GLY A 22 -7.73 -3.94 13.57
CA GLY A 22 -9.13 -3.50 13.54
C GLY A 22 -10.12 -4.52 12.93
N LEU A 23 -9.65 -5.64 12.41
CA LEU A 23 -10.49 -6.61 11.71
C LEU A 23 -11.12 -7.63 12.66
N ARG A 24 -12.45 -7.79 12.57
CA ARG A 24 -13.18 -8.87 13.29
C ARG A 24 -12.83 -10.28 12.82
N HIS A 25 -12.61 -10.45 11.52
CA HIS A 25 -12.27 -11.72 10.90
C HIS A 25 -11.31 -11.46 9.75
N LEU A 26 -10.12 -12.04 9.83
CA LEU A 26 -9.14 -12.07 8.74
C LEU A 26 -8.90 -13.52 8.36
N LEU A 27 -9.28 -13.86 7.13
CA LEU A 27 -8.99 -15.16 6.52
C LEU A 27 -7.78 -15.00 5.61
N PHE A 28 -6.89 -15.98 5.62
CA PHE A 28 -5.82 -16.06 4.63
C PHE A 28 -5.62 -17.50 4.17
N GLY A 29 -5.19 -17.65 2.92
CA GLY A 29 -4.95 -18.96 2.35
C GLY A 29 -4.63 -18.90 0.87
N GLY A 30 -4.60 -20.07 0.25
CA GLY A 30 -4.28 -20.21 -1.17
C GLY A 30 -2.85 -20.64 -1.41
N GLU A 31 -1.90 -20.46 -0.48
CA GLU A 31 -0.52 -20.98 -0.56
C GLU A 31 0.02 -21.34 0.83
N ALA A 32 1.14 -22.08 0.90
CA ALA A 32 1.86 -22.27 2.15
C ALA A 32 2.35 -20.92 2.68
N VAL A 33 2.17 -20.67 3.97
CA VAL A 33 2.52 -19.42 4.66
C VAL A 33 3.82 -19.58 5.43
N ASP A 34 4.67 -18.55 5.48
CA ASP A 34 5.76 -18.46 6.44
C ASP A 34 5.18 -18.24 7.86
N PRO A 35 5.41 -19.16 8.81
CA PRO A 35 4.99 -19.00 10.20
C PRO A 35 5.48 -17.70 10.85
N ARG A 36 6.61 -17.14 10.40
CA ARG A 36 7.17 -15.87 10.93
C ARG A 36 6.27 -14.68 10.63
N SER A 37 5.70 -14.59 9.42
CA SER A 37 4.77 -13.51 9.06
C SER A 37 3.50 -13.57 9.91
N VAL A 38 3.01 -14.79 10.19
CA VAL A 38 1.85 -15.00 11.07
C VAL A 38 2.17 -14.59 12.50
N ALA A 39 3.35 -14.97 13.01
CA ALA A 39 3.80 -14.58 14.34
C ALA A 39 3.95 -13.06 14.49
N ALA A 40 4.41 -12.35 13.45
CA ALA A 40 4.52 -10.89 13.46
C ALA A 40 3.14 -10.21 13.62
N VAL A 41 2.14 -10.63 12.85
CA VAL A 41 0.76 -10.09 12.97
C VAL A 41 0.16 -10.37 14.35
N LEU A 42 0.39 -11.56 14.90
CA LEU A 42 -0.09 -11.91 16.24
C LEU A 42 0.54 -11.06 17.35
N ARG A 43 1.79 -10.63 17.17
CA ARG A 43 2.56 -9.85 18.16
C ARG A 43 2.24 -8.36 18.12
N GLU A 44 2.05 -7.78 16.94
CA GLU A 44 1.99 -6.32 16.72
C GLU A 44 0.55 -5.75 16.76
N GLY A 45 -0.47 -6.62 16.71
CA GLY A 45 -1.88 -6.20 16.73
C GLY A 45 -2.76 -7.20 15.98
N PRO A 46 -3.13 -8.33 16.60
CA PRO A 46 -3.88 -9.37 15.92
C PRO A 46 -5.30 -8.91 15.57
N PRO A 47 -5.86 -9.34 14.43
CA PRO A 47 -7.30 -9.26 14.22
C PRO A 47 -8.01 -10.11 15.28
N ALA A 48 -9.28 -9.82 15.56
CA ALA A 48 -10.04 -10.56 16.59
C ALA A 48 -10.11 -12.07 16.30
N ARG A 49 -10.12 -12.46 15.02
CA ARG A 49 -9.98 -13.86 14.57
C ARG A 49 -9.11 -13.94 13.33
N LEU A 50 -7.92 -14.53 13.47
CA LEU A 50 -7.02 -14.87 12.38
C LEU A 50 -7.24 -16.32 11.95
N ILE A 51 -7.66 -16.54 10.71
CA ILE A 51 -8.13 -17.84 10.23
C ILE A 51 -7.31 -18.26 9.00
N HIS A 52 -6.57 -19.36 9.11
CA HIS A 52 -5.93 -20.00 7.98
C HIS A 52 -6.95 -20.92 7.29
N VAL A 53 -7.14 -20.78 5.97
CA VAL A 53 -8.06 -21.62 5.19
C VAL A 53 -7.37 -22.31 4.04
N TYR A 54 -7.88 -23.48 3.69
CA TYR A 54 -7.37 -24.27 2.59
C TYR A 54 -8.51 -24.96 1.84
N GLY A 55 -8.44 -24.94 0.52
CA GLY A 55 -9.12 -25.92 -0.32
C GLY A 55 -8.85 -25.70 -1.80
N PRO A 56 -8.94 -26.76 -2.60
CA PRO A 56 -8.92 -26.66 -4.06
C PRO A 56 -10.25 -26.12 -4.60
N THR A 57 -10.21 -25.48 -5.77
CA THR A 57 -11.39 -24.96 -6.49
C THR A 57 -12.48 -26.02 -6.66
N GLU A 58 -12.08 -27.25 -6.90
CA GLU A 58 -12.94 -28.43 -7.09
C GLU A 58 -13.74 -28.83 -5.83
N THR A 59 -13.48 -28.16 -4.70
CA THR A 59 -14.19 -28.35 -3.43
C THR A 59 -14.86 -27.07 -2.92
N THR A 60 -15.02 -26.08 -3.80
CA THR A 60 -15.73 -24.81 -3.53
C THR A 60 -15.03 -23.93 -2.49
N THR A 61 -14.08 -23.13 -2.97
CA THR A 61 -13.34 -22.12 -2.18
C THR A 61 -12.37 -22.72 -1.14
N PHE A 62 -12.87 -23.24 -0.02
CA PHE A 62 -12.05 -23.90 1.00
C PHE A 62 -12.81 -25.06 1.65
N ALA A 63 -12.07 -26.12 1.97
CA ALA A 63 -12.57 -27.33 2.58
C ALA A 63 -12.19 -27.44 4.07
N THR A 64 -11.11 -26.78 4.48
CA THR A 64 -10.61 -26.81 5.85
C THR A 64 -10.26 -25.42 6.37
N TRP A 65 -10.26 -25.27 7.69
CA TRP A 65 -9.93 -24.02 8.37
C TRP A 65 -9.23 -24.26 9.72
N ARG A 66 -8.42 -23.30 10.15
CA ARG A 66 -7.78 -23.25 11.47
C ARG A 66 -7.86 -21.84 12.04
N LEU A 67 -8.34 -21.69 13.27
CA LEU A 67 -8.10 -20.48 14.06
C LEU A 67 -6.64 -20.46 14.51
N VAL A 68 -5.92 -19.39 14.21
CA VAL A 68 -4.51 -19.25 14.54
C VAL A 68 -4.36 -18.27 15.69
N GLU A 69 -4.17 -18.80 16.89
CA GLU A 69 -4.01 -18.02 18.12
C GLU A 69 -2.54 -17.90 18.54
N ARG A 70 -1.71 -18.86 18.11
CA ARG A 70 -0.28 -18.92 18.40
C ARG A 70 0.48 -19.62 17.28
N VAL A 71 1.75 -19.27 17.14
CA VAL A 71 2.73 -19.94 16.30
C VAL A 71 3.80 -20.54 17.21
N GLU A 72 4.13 -21.81 17.01
CA GLU A 72 5.20 -22.48 17.76
C GLU A 72 6.57 -21.96 17.29
N ALA A 73 7.53 -21.80 18.20
CA ALA A 73 8.81 -21.14 17.92
C ALA A 73 9.60 -21.76 16.75
N GLU A 74 9.45 -23.08 16.54
CA GLU A 74 10.13 -23.85 15.48
C GLU A 74 9.14 -24.37 14.43
N ALA A 75 7.95 -23.78 14.32
CA ALA A 75 6.97 -24.19 13.33
C ALA A 75 7.56 -24.01 11.91
N ALA A 76 7.65 -25.10 11.15
CA ALA A 76 8.00 -25.06 9.73
C ALA A 76 6.78 -24.74 8.85
N THR A 77 5.56 -25.00 9.33
CA THR A 77 4.31 -24.76 8.61
C THR A 77 3.19 -24.37 9.57
N ILE A 78 2.17 -23.67 9.06
CA ILE A 78 0.89 -23.48 9.75
C ILE A 78 -0.09 -24.54 9.25
N PRO A 79 -0.68 -25.37 10.13
CA PRO A 79 -1.63 -26.40 9.71
C PRO A 79 -2.84 -25.82 8.99
N ILE A 80 -3.36 -26.58 8.02
CA ILE A 80 -4.59 -26.26 7.28
C ILE A 80 -5.86 -26.61 8.06
N GLY A 81 -5.71 -27.18 9.25
CA GLY A 81 -6.77 -27.25 10.26
C GLY A 81 -7.71 -28.43 10.10
N GLN A 82 -9.01 -28.17 10.22
CA GLN A 82 -10.06 -29.18 10.25
C GLN A 82 -11.11 -28.93 9.17
N PRO A 83 -11.86 -29.96 8.74
CA PRO A 83 -12.92 -29.79 7.76
C PRO A 83 -13.96 -28.75 8.20
N ILE A 84 -14.49 -27.99 7.25
CA ILE A 84 -15.68 -27.18 7.48
C ILE A 84 -16.93 -28.05 7.64
N ALA A 85 -18.05 -27.45 8.05
CA ALA A 85 -19.32 -28.14 8.16
C ALA A 85 -19.70 -28.86 6.85
N ASN A 86 -20.22 -30.08 6.98
CA ASN A 86 -20.65 -30.94 5.88
C ASN A 86 -19.53 -31.40 4.92
N THR A 87 -18.25 -31.18 5.25
CA THR A 87 -17.11 -31.65 4.45
C THR A 87 -16.43 -32.82 5.14
N THR A 88 -16.12 -33.87 4.38
CA THR A 88 -15.30 -34.99 4.86
C THR A 88 -13.90 -34.91 4.27
N VAL A 89 -12.90 -35.32 5.05
CA VAL A 89 -11.51 -35.33 4.62
C VAL A 89 -10.87 -36.67 4.96
N TYR A 90 -10.17 -37.26 3.99
CA TYR A 90 -9.43 -38.49 4.15
C TYR A 90 -7.97 -38.30 3.73
N VAL A 91 -7.05 -38.94 4.46
CA VAL A 91 -5.64 -39.02 4.09
C VAL A 91 -5.37 -40.47 3.73
N LEU A 92 -5.08 -40.74 2.46
CA LEU A 92 -5.07 -42.09 1.90
C LEU A 92 -3.68 -42.50 1.38
N ASP A 93 -3.37 -43.78 1.44
CA ASP A 93 -2.20 -44.38 0.80
C ASP A 93 -2.40 -44.58 -0.71
N ARG A 94 -1.36 -45.08 -1.41
CA ARG A 94 -1.42 -45.41 -2.86
C ARG A 94 -2.49 -46.45 -3.23
N HIS A 95 -2.97 -47.22 -2.26
CA HIS A 95 -4.04 -48.20 -2.42
C HIS A 95 -5.42 -47.64 -2.03
N ARG A 96 -5.50 -46.32 -1.77
CA ARG A 96 -6.70 -45.57 -1.37
C ARG A 96 -7.29 -46.03 -0.02
N ARG A 97 -6.44 -46.46 0.91
CA ARG A 97 -6.82 -46.83 2.28
C ARG A 97 -6.40 -45.73 3.26
N PRO A 98 -7.17 -45.46 4.33
CA PRO A 98 -6.79 -44.47 5.34
C PRO A 98 -5.44 -44.80 5.99
N VAL A 99 -4.60 -43.78 6.15
CA VAL A 99 -3.31 -43.92 6.86
C VAL A 99 -3.45 -43.59 8.35
N PRO A 100 -2.59 -44.14 9.23
CA PRO A 100 -2.55 -43.76 10.64
C PRO A 100 -2.22 -42.27 10.87
N ILE A 101 -2.56 -41.75 12.05
CA ILE A 101 -2.19 -40.39 12.48
C ILE A 101 -0.66 -40.23 12.39
N GLY A 102 -0.20 -39.08 11.90
CA GLY A 102 1.22 -38.74 11.71
C GLY A 102 1.83 -39.27 10.41
N VAL A 103 1.20 -40.24 9.73
CA VAL A 103 1.70 -40.81 8.48
C VAL A 103 1.27 -39.94 7.29
N PRO A 104 2.22 -39.51 6.43
CA PRO A 104 1.87 -38.78 5.21
C PRO A 104 1.07 -39.62 4.21
N GLY A 105 0.07 -39.01 3.58
CA GLY A 105 -0.70 -39.59 2.49
C GLY A 105 -1.27 -38.52 1.55
N GLU A 106 -2.06 -38.94 0.57
CA GLU A 106 -2.74 -38.05 -0.37
C GLU A 106 -4.10 -37.61 0.20
N LEU A 107 -4.41 -36.33 0.05
CA LEU A 107 -5.64 -35.72 0.53
C LEU A 107 -6.82 -35.97 -0.42
N TYR A 108 -7.93 -36.46 0.14
CA TYR A 108 -9.20 -36.63 -0.53
C TYR A 108 -10.30 -35.89 0.22
N ILE A 109 -11.17 -35.21 -0.50
CA ILE A 109 -12.19 -34.33 0.09
C ILE A 109 -13.57 -34.75 -0.42
N GLY A 110 -14.50 -35.04 0.49
CA GLY A 110 -15.87 -35.43 0.19
C GLY A 110 -16.90 -34.44 0.75
N GLY A 111 -18.18 -34.72 0.49
CA GLY A 111 -19.31 -33.91 0.94
C GLY A 111 -19.87 -32.96 -0.13
N PRO A 112 -20.88 -32.14 0.20
CA PRO A 112 -21.61 -31.32 -0.77
C PRO A 112 -20.77 -30.21 -1.43
N GLY A 113 -19.62 -29.86 -0.86
CA GLY A 113 -18.69 -28.89 -1.45
C GLY A 113 -17.97 -29.40 -2.70
N VAL A 114 -17.99 -30.71 -2.96
CA VAL A 114 -17.35 -31.31 -4.15
C VAL A 114 -18.07 -30.87 -5.43
N ALA A 115 -17.31 -30.31 -6.37
CA ALA A 115 -17.84 -29.80 -7.63
C ALA A 115 -18.47 -30.90 -8.50
N ARG A 116 -19.32 -30.49 -9.44
CA ARG A 116 -19.95 -31.41 -10.41
C ARG A 116 -18.91 -32.14 -11.26
N GLY A 117 -17.83 -31.46 -11.63
CA GLY A 117 -16.75 -31.95 -12.47
C GLY A 117 -16.12 -30.82 -13.28
N TYR A 118 -15.26 -31.19 -14.22
CA TYR A 118 -14.67 -30.25 -15.17
C TYR A 118 -15.56 -30.11 -16.41
N LEU A 119 -15.80 -28.86 -16.82
CA LEU A 119 -16.66 -28.54 -17.97
C LEU A 119 -16.09 -29.17 -19.26
N HIS A 120 -16.91 -29.95 -19.97
CA HIS A 120 -16.56 -30.67 -21.21
C HIS A 120 -15.35 -31.63 -21.10
N GLN A 121 -14.98 -32.04 -19.87
CA GLN A 121 -13.84 -32.94 -19.65
C GLN A 121 -14.26 -34.18 -18.82
N PRO A 122 -15.08 -35.07 -19.38
CA PRO A 122 -15.61 -36.23 -18.65
C PRO A 122 -14.52 -37.21 -18.19
N ARG A 123 -13.46 -37.39 -18.99
CA ARG A 123 -12.34 -38.28 -18.65
C ARG A 123 -11.58 -37.79 -17.42
N LEU A 124 -11.20 -36.52 -17.41
CA LEU A 124 -10.51 -35.90 -16.27
C LEU A 124 -11.43 -35.83 -15.04
N THR A 125 -12.73 -35.60 -15.26
CA THR A 125 -13.73 -35.65 -14.19
C THR A 125 -13.77 -37.03 -13.53
N ALA A 126 -13.84 -38.11 -14.32
CA ALA A 126 -13.86 -39.47 -13.78
C ALA A 126 -12.54 -39.85 -13.06
N GLU A 127 -11.41 -39.28 -13.49
CA GLU A 127 -10.11 -39.51 -12.86
C GLU A 127 -9.99 -38.81 -11.49
N ARG A 128 -10.49 -37.58 -11.35
CA ARG A 128 -10.32 -36.74 -10.16
C ARG A 128 -11.50 -36.79 -9.18
N PHE A 129 -12.72 -37.03 -9.65
CA PHE A 129 -13.94 -37.09 -8.84
C PHE A 129 -14.40 -38.55 -8.72
N LEU A 130 -13.87 -39.24 -7.72
CA LEU A 130 -14.04 -40.67 -7.53
C LEU A 130 -15.25 -40.97 -6.63
N PRO A 131 -15.86 -42.15 -6.72
CA PRO A 131 -16.82 -42.61 -5.72
C PRO A 131 -16.23 -42.57 -4.30
N ASP A 132 -17.04 -42.20 -3.32
CA ASP A 132 -16.66 -42.21 -1.91
C ASP A 132 -17.20 -43.47 -1.19
N PRO A 133 -16.40 -44.55 -1.05
CA PRO A 133 -16.84 -45.78 -0.38
C PRO A 133 -17.00 -45.62 1.14
N PHE A 134 -16.59 -44.47 1.71
CA PHE A 134 -16.72 -44.20 3.14
C PHE A 134 -17.97 -43.39 3.47
N ALA A 135 -18.66 -42.85 2.47
CA ALA A 135 -19.89 -42.11 2.65
C ALA A 135 -21.10 -43.06 2.80
N ALA A 136 -22.11 -42.61 3.54
CA ALA A 136 -23.36 -43.35 3.69
C ALA A 136 -24.19 -43.37 2.39
N ASP A 137 -24.10 -42.30 1.59
CA ASP A 137 -24.73 -42.21 0.28
C ASP A 137 -23.87 -42.92 -0.78
N PRO A 138 -24.36 -43.99 -1.44
CA PRO A 138 -23.63 -44.70 -2.49
C PRO A 138 -23.30 -43.84 -3.72
N ALA A 139 -24.02 -42.73 -3.93
CA ALA A 139 -23.76 -41.80 -5.03
C ALA A 139 -22.74 -40.71 -4.65
N ALA A 140 -22.30 -40.65 -3.39
CA ALA A 140 -21.34 -39.66 -2.94
C ALA A 140 -20.00 -39.79 -3.69
N ARG A 141 -19.38 -38.64 -3.92
CA ARG A 141 -18.08 -38.52 -4.57
C ARG A 141 -17.09 -37.80 -3.67
N ARG A 142 -15.82 -38.12 -3.86
CA ARG A 142 -14.67 -37.44 -3.26
C ARG A 142 -13.72 -36.97 -4.34
N PHE A 143 -13.18 -35.77 -4.15
CA PHE A 143 -12.16 -35.19 -4.99
C PHE A 143 -10.77 -35.62 -4.54
N ARG A 144 -9.94 -36.06 -5.49
CA ARG A 144 -8.52 -36.39 -5.31
C ARG A 144 -7.66 -35.15 -5.56
N SER A 145 -7.10 -34.54 -4.51
CA SER A 145 -6.47 -33.22 -4.63
C SER A 145 -5.04 -33.22 -5.20
N GLY A 146 -4.33 -34.35 -5.11
CA GLY A 146 -2.89 -34.43 -5.41
C GLY A 146 -2.00 -33.84 -4.30
N ASP A 147 -2.59 -33.33 -3.22
CA ASP A 147 -1.84 -32.75 -2.11
C ASP A 147 -1.37 -33.83 -1.12
N ARG A 148 -0.13 -33.70 -0.67
CA ARG A 148 0.47 -34.55 0.37
C ARG A 148 0.25 -33.89 1.72
N VAL A 149 -0.41 -34.60 2.63
CA VAL A 149 -0.76 -34.11 3.97
C VAL A 149 -0.56 -35.18 5.03
N ARG A 150 -0.64 -34.82 6.30
CA ARG A 150 -0.80 -35.77 7.42
C ARG A 150 -1.74 -35.22 8.49
N TRP A 151 -2.43 -36.11 9.19
CA TRP A 151 -3.08 -35.76 10.45
C TRP A 151 -2.06 -35.59 11.56
N ARG A 152 -2.15 -34.51 12.32
CA ARG A 152 -1.44 -34.33 13.59
C ARG A 152 -2.25 -34.96 14.73
N ALA A 153 -1.57 -35.22 15.85
CA ALA A 153 -2.20 -35.80 17.04
C ALA A 153 -3.28 -34.88 17.66
N ASP A 154 -3.18 -33.58 17.43
CA ASP A 154 -4.17 -32.57 17.84
C ASP A 154 -5.43 -32.55 16.96
N GLY A 155 -5.55 -33.46 15.99
CA GLY A 155 -6.67 -33.53 15.07
C GLY A 155 -6.67 -32.45 14.01
N THR A 156 -5.53 -31.79 13.74
CA THR A 156 -5.38 -30.84 12.63
C THR A 156 -4.59 -31.44 11.47
N LEU A 157 -4.88 -30.99 10.25
CA LEU A 157 -4.18 -31.39 9.03
C LEU A 157 -2.98 -30.49 8.78
N GLU A 158 -1.85 -31.12 8.52
CA GLU A 158 -0.62 -30.47 8.09
C GLU A 158 -0.38 -30.71 6.60
N PHE A 159 -0.11 -29.62 5.89
CA PHE A 159 0.25 -29.66 4.47
C PHE A 159 1.75 -29.90 4.31
N LEU A 160 2.13 -30.87 3.47
CA LEU A 160 3.53 -31.30 3.27
C LEU A 160 4.03 -31.09 1.84
N GLY A 161 3.17 -30.63 0.92
CA GLY A 161 3.50 -30.42 -0.49
C GLY A 161 2.52 -31.12 -1.44
N ARG A 162 2.99 -31.42 -2.65
CA ARG A 162 2.19 -32.05 -3.71
C ARG A 162 2.86 -33.32 -4.24
N PHE A 163 2.05 -34.23 -4.76
CA PHE A 163 2.53 -35.42 -5.46
C PHE A 163 2.77 -35.19 -6.95
N ASP A 164 2.19 -34.12 -7.52
CA ASP A 164 2.37 -33.71 -8.90
C ASP A 164 3.19 -32.41 -9.01
N ASP A 165 3.48 -32.00 -10.25
CA ASP A 165 4.35 -30.85 -10.57
C ASP A 165 3.62 -29.49 -10.47
N GLN A 166 2.38 -29.47 -10.01
CA GLN A 166 1.61 -28.25 -9.92
C GLN A 166 2.20 -27.29 -8.89
N VAL A 167 2.20 -26.00 -9.23
CA VAL A 167 2.76 -24.95 -8.40
C VAL A 167 1.75 -23.84 -8.12
N LYS A 168 2.01 -23.12 -7.04
CA LYS A 168 1.30 -21.90 -6.69
C LYS A 168 2.25 -20.73 -6.77
N LEU A 169 1.89 -19.74 -7.58
CA LEU A 169 2.66 -18.54 -7.83
C LEU A 169 1.80 -17.34 -7.50
N ARG A 170 2.12 -16.64 -6.40
CA ARG A 170 1.50 -15.35 -6.06
C ARG A 170 -0.04 -15.47 -5.88
N GLY A 171 -0.51 -16.62 -5.44
CA GLY A 171 -1.93 -16.98 -5.26
C GLY A 171 -2.56 -17.67 -6.46
N PHE A 172 -1.87 -17.73 -7.61
CA PHE A 172 -2.37 -18.41 -8.81
C PHE A 172 -1.92 -19.86 -8.85
N ARG A 173 -2.87 -20.74 -9.20
CA ARG A 173 -2.61 -22.15 -9.46
C ARG A 173 -2.11 -22.28 -10.89
N VAL A 174 -0.87 -22.75 -11.06
CA VAL A 174 -0.24 -22.92 -12.37
C VAL A 174 0.07 -24.39 -12.61
N GLU A 175 -0.27 -24.87 -13.80
CA GLU A 175 0.11 -26.18 -14.31
C GLU A 175 1.29 -26.00 -15.26
N PRO A 176 2.54 -26.33 -14.86
CA PRO A 176 3.69 -26.15 -15.75
C PRO A 176 3.53 -26.83 -17.11
N GLY A 177 2.81 -27.96 -17.16
CA GLY A 177 2.50 -28.66 -18.40
C GLY A 177 1.68 -27.84 -19.41
N GLU A 178 0.86 -26.88 -18.97
CA GLU A 178 0.14 -25.95 -19.84
C GLU A 178 1.12 -24.99 -20.54
N VAL A 179 2.06 -24.44 -19.77
CA VAL A 179 3.13 -23.56 -20.27
C VAL A 179 4.06 -24.34 -21.21
N GLU A 180 4.43 -25.56 -20.85
CA GLU A 180 5.21 -26.46 -21.72
C GLU A 180 4.49 -26.76 -23.04
N ALA A 181 3.18 -26.95 -23.02
CA ALA A 181 2.41 -27.18 -24.24
C ALA A 181 2.39 -25.94 -25.14
N ALA A 182 2.28 -24.74 -24.56
CA ALA A 182 2.39 -23.48 -25.30
C ALA A 182 3.80 -23.29 -25.89
N LEU A 183 4.85 -23.56 -25.11
CA LEU A 183 6.24 -23.54 -25.59
C LEU A 183 6.45 -24.46 -26.79
N ARG A 184 5.94 -25.71 -26.73
CA ARG A 184 6.06 -26.67 -27.84
C ARG A 184 5.28 -26.27 -29.11
N ARG A 185 4.36 -25.30 -29.04
CA ARG A 185 3.68 -24.74 -30.22
C ARG A 185 4.52 -23.66 -30.91
N GLN A 186 5.53 -23.11 -30.26
CA GLN A 186 6.34 -22.04 -30.82
C GLN A 186 7.31 -22.58 -31.89
N PRO A 187 7.55 -21.83 -32.99
CA PRO A 187 8.50 -22.24 -34.01
C PRO A 187 9.90 -22.49 -33.44
N GLY A 188 10.53 -23.59 -33.86
CA GLY A 188 11.92 -23.89 -33.49
C GLY A 188 12.10 -24.59 -32.13
N ILE A 189 11.05 -24.82 -31.34
CA ILE A 189 11.13 -25.58 -30.09
C ILE A 189 10.75 -27.04 -30.31
N ARG A 190 11.59 -27.98 -29.86
CA ARG A 190 11.34 -29.43 -29.88
C ARG A 190 10.77 -29.91 -28.57
N ASP A 191 11.54 -29.74 -27.49
CA ASP A 191 11.14 -30.11 -26.13
C ASP A 191 11.10 -28.88 -25.23
N ALA A 192 10.23 -28.92 -24.23
CA ALA A 192 10.11 -27.89 -23.22
C ALA A 192 9.82 -28.51 -21.85
N VAL A 193 10.49 -28.02 -20.82
CA VAL A 193 10.26 -28.34 -19.40
C VAL A 193 10.19 -27.04 -18.62
N VAL A 194 9.17 -26.87 -17.77
CA VAL A 194 9.00 -25.65 -16.98
C VAL A 194 9.14 -25.97 -15.49
N LEU A 195 9.97 -25.19 -14.78
CA LEU A 195 10.20 -25.31 -13.35
C LEU A 195 9.83 -24.01 -12.63
N ALA A 196 9.30 -24.14 -11.40
CA ALA A 196 9.17 -23.00 -10.51
C ALA A 196 10.42 -22.89 -9.62
N THR A 197 11.15 -21.80 -9.77
CA THR A 197 12.40 -21.53 -9.06
C THR A 197 12.19 -20.39 -8.06
N ALA A 198 12.86 -20.46 -6.90
CA ALA A 198 12.86 -19.36 -5.93
C ALA A 198 13.80 -18.24 -6.40
N GLY A 199 13.32 -17.00 -6.43
CA GLY A 199 14.14 -15.82 -6.69
C GLY A 199 14.88 -15.31 -5.44
N PRO A 200 15.68 -14.23 -5.57
CA PRO A 200 16.52 -13.69 -4.49
C PRO A 200 15.76 -13.33 -3.20
N ALA A 201 14.51 -12.89 -3.31
CA ALA A 201 13.63 -12.55 -2.19
C ALA A 201 12.66 -13.69 -1.77
N GLY A 202 12.90 -14.93 -2.21
CA GLY A 202 12.04 -16.08 -1.91
C GLY A 202 10.76 -16.17 -2.75
N ALA A 203 10.46 -15.17 -3.57
CA ALA A 203 9.35 -15.19 -4.52
C ALA A 203 9.61 -16.21 -5.63
N LYS A 204 8.65 -17.10 -5.88
CA LYS A 204 8.74 -18.09 -6.96
C LYS A 204 8.43 -17.46 -8.32
N HIS A 205 9.18 -17.87 -9.35
CA HIS A 205 8.95 -17.54 -10.75
C HIS A 205 9.14 -18.80 -11.62
N LEU A 206 8.66 -18.77 -12.86
CA LEU A 206 8.83 -19.88 -13.80
C LEU A 206 10.11 -19.70 -14.62
N VAL A 207 10.83 -20.79 -14.83
CA VAL A 207 11.95 -20.89 -15.76
C VAL A 207 11.62 -21.99 -16.77
N ALA A 208 11.73 -21.68 -18.05
CA ALA A 208 11.53 -22.63 -19.14
C ALA A 208 12.87 -23.13 -19.68
N TYR A 209 13.01 -24.44 -19.81
CA TYR A 209 14.15 -25.10 -20.43
C TYR A 209 13.70 -25.70 -21.74
N VAL A 210 14.29 -25.28 -22.85
CA VAL A 210 13.83 -25.63 -24.20
C VAL A 210 14.96 -26.27 -25.01
N THR A 211 14.63 -27.16 -25.94
CA THR A 211 15.59 -27.69 -26.92
C THR A 211 15.17 -27.31 -28.34
N PRO A 212 16.12 -27.04 -29.26
CA PRO A 212 15.79 -26.62 -30.61
C PRO A 212 15.32 -27.78 -31.50
N HIS A 213 14.43 -27.48 -32.46
CA HIS A 213 13.98 -28.43 -33.50
C HIS A 213 14.94 -28.51 -34.71
N GLY A 214 15.92 -27.60 -34.80
CA GLY A 214 16.91 -27.55 -35.89
C GLY A 214 18.24 -26.94 -35.45
N ALA A 215 19.10 -26.56 -36.41
CA ALA A 215 20.42 -25.99 -36.12
C ALA A 215 20.38 -24.57 -35.55
N THR A 216 19.26 -23.86 -35.71
CA THR A 216 19.07 -22.50 -35.20
C THR A 216 18.39 -22.58 -33.83
N ALA A 217 19.05 -22.05 -32.80
CA ALA A 217 18.49 -21.93 -31.47
C ALA A 217 17.31 -20.93 -31.47
N PRO A 218 16.21 -21.21 -30.75
CA PRO A 218 15.16 -20.23 -30.55
C PRO A 218 15.69 -19.02 -29.78
N GLU A 219 15.32 -17.82 -30.22
CA GLU A 219 15.64 -16.59 -29.51
C GLU A 219 14.74 -16.46 -28.29
N ALA A 220 15.36 -16.40 -27.10
CA ALA A 220 14.64 -16.44 -25.82
C ALA A 220 13.57 -15.34 -25.71
N GLU A 221 13.88 -14.12 -26.15
CA GLU A 221 12.95 -12.99 -26.03
C GLU A 221 11.78 -13.12 -27.00
N ALA A 222 12.03 -13.52 -28.25
CA ALA A 222 10.96 -13.78 -29.23
C ALA A 222 9.99 -14.88 -28.75
N VAL A 223 10.50 -15.92 -28.08
CA VAL A 223 9.67 -16.97 -27.47
C VAL A 223 8.82 -16.39 -26.35
N ARG A 224 9.39 -15.56 -25.48
CA ARG A 224 8.66 -14.96 -24.36
C ARG A 224 7.56 -14.03 -24.85
N ASP A 225 7.83 -13.20 -25.86
CA ASP A 225 6.83 -12.31 -26.46
C ASP A 225 5.68 -13.08 -27.09
N ALA A 226 5.97 -14.19 -27.77
CA ALA A 226 4.93 -15.06 -28.30
C ALA A 226 4.06 -15.67 -27.19
N LEU A 227 4.66 -16.06 -26.06
CA LEU A 227 3.90 -16.55 -24.90
C LEU A 227 3.04 -15.48 -24.23
N LYS A 228 3.49 -14.21 -24.18
CA LYS A 228 2.69 -13.09 -23.65
C LYS A 228 1.37 -12.90 -24.40
N ALA A 229 1.31 -13.29 -25.68
CA ALA A 229 0.10 -13.21 -26.50
C ALA A 229 -0.90 -14.37 -26.26
N GLU A 230 -0.44 -15.51 -25.71
CA GLU A 230 -1.24 -16.72 -25.57
C GLU A 230 -1.59 -17.06 -24.11
N LEU A 231 -0.69 -16.75 -23.18
CA LEU A 231 -0.80 -17.10 -21.77
C LEU A 231 -1.05 -15.87 -20.89
N PRO A 232 -1.77 -16.03 -19.77
CA PRO A 232 -1.81 -15.00 -18.74
C PRO A 232 -0.39 -14.65 -18.25
N ALA A 233 -0.15 -13.37 -17.92
CA ALA A 233 1.17 -12.87 -17.54
C ALA A 233 1.87 -13.67 -16.41
N PHE A 234 1.11 -14.22 -15.46
CA PHE A 234 1.67 -15.02 -14.36
C PHE A 234 2.13 -16.44 -14.75
N MET A 235 1.78 -16.91 -15.95
CA MET A 235 2.21 -18.19 -16.54
C MET A 235 3.39 -18.03 -17.50
N VAL A 236 3.73 -16.80 -17.90
CA VAL A 236 4.88 -16.53 -18.78
C VAL A 236 6.18 -16.75 -17.99
N PRO A 237 7.11 -17.59 -18.47
CA PRO A 237 8.41 -17.78 -17.84
C PRO A 237 9.23 -16.49 -17.76
N ALA A 238 9.87 -16.26 -16.61
CA ALA A 238 10.79 -15.14 -16.41
C ALA A 238 12.10 -15.33 -17.20
N ALA A 239 12.46 -16.58 -17.50
CA ALA A 239 13.62 -16.91 -18.33
C ALA A 239 13.33 -18.12 -19.23
N VAL A 240 13.94 -18.11 -20.43
CA VAL A 240 13.98 -19.23 -21.36
C VAL A 240 15.44 -19.63 -21.57
N VAL A 241 15.79 -20.84 -21.13
CA VAL A 241 17.14 -21.41 -21.20
C VAL A 241 17.16 -22.44 -22.32
N VAL A 242 17.98 -22.20 -23.35
CA VAL A 242 18.14 -23.14 -24.46
C VAL A 242 19.19 -24.19 -24.09
N LEU A 243 18.81 -25.47 -24.24
CA LEU A 243 19.64 -26.63 -23.98
C LEU A 243 19.85 -27.44 -25.25
N ASP A 244 21.00 -28.11 -25.36
CA ASP A 244 21.23 -29.10 -26.42
C ASP A 244 20.31 -30.32 -26.25
N ALA A 245 20.13 -30.74 -25.00
CA ALA A 245 19.26 -31.86 -24.63
C ALA A 245 18.68 -31.68 -23.21
N VAL A 246 17.48 -32.20 -22.99
CA VAL A 246 16.87 -32.24 -21.65
C VAL A 246 17.59 -33.29 -20.80
N PRO A 247 18.14 -32.93 -19.62
CA PRO A 247 18.74 -33.90 -18.71
C PRO A 247 17.73 -34.96 -18.27
N LEU A 248 18.16 -36.23 -18.30
CA LEU A 248 17.35 -37.36 -17.86
C LEU A 248 18.05 -38.10 -16.71
N THR A 249 17.24 -38.60 -15.78
CA THR A 249 17.65 -39.55 -14.73
C THR A 249 18.06 -40.89 -15.35
N ALA A 250 18.71 -41.76 -14.58
CA ALA A 250 19.06 -43.12 -15.00
C ALA A 250 17.85 -43.98 -15.46
N ASN A 251 16.63 -43.59 -15.07
CA ASN A 251 15.37 -44.25 -15.46
C ASN A 251 14.71 -43.61 -16.70
N GLY A 252 15.39 -42.70 -17.40
CA GLY A 252 14.89 -42.04 -18.62
C GLY A 252 13.80 -40.99 -18.37
N LYS A 253 13.56 -40.58 -17.11
CA LYS A 253 12.67 -39.45 -16.77
C LYS A 253 13.45 -38.14 -16.72
N VAL A 254 12.80 -37.02 -16.98
CA VAL A 254 13.39 -35.67 -16.82
C VAL A 254 14.02 -35.51 -15.43
N ASP A 255 15.30 -35.12 -15.40
CA ASP A 255 16.04 -34.81 -14.17
C ASP A 255 15.87 -33.32 -13.85
N ARG A 256 14.84 -33.02 -13.05
CA ARG A 256 14.49 -31.65 -12.66
C ARG A 256 15.49 -31.05 -11.67
N ASP A 257 16.18 -31.87 -10.89
CA ASP A 257 17.23 -31.39 -9.98
C ASP A 257 18.46 -30.98 -10.80
N ALA A 258 18.77 -31.68 -11.88
CA ALA A 258 19.81 -31.27 -12.83
C ALA A 258 19.43 -29.95 -13.53
N LEU A 259 18.19 -29.81 -13.99
CA LEU A 259 17.71 -28.54 -14.57
C LEU A 259 17.79 -27.38 -13.57
N ALA A 260 17.37 -27.59 -12.31
CA ALA A 260 17.47 -26.57 -11.27
C ALA A 260 18.92 -26.15 -10.98
N ARG A 261 19.88 -27.09 -11.08
CA ARG A 261 21.32 -26.79 -10.96
C ARG A 261 21.91 -26.04 -12.15
N ILE A 262 21.38 -26.25 -13.37
CA ILE A 262 21.74 -25.43 -14.54
C ILE A 262 21.33 -23.98 -14.29
N GLY A 263 20.18 -23.77 -13.64
CA GLY A 263 19.70 -22.44 -13.25
C GLY A 263 19.37 -21.55 -14.45
N VAL A 264 19.28 -20.25 -14.20
CA VAL A 264 19.23 -19.22 -15.24
C VAL A 264 20.65 -18.67 -15.38
N PRO A 265 21.24 -18.60 -16.60
CA PRO A 265 22.53 -17.97 -16.79
C PRO A 265 22.49 -16.55 -16.21
N ALA A 266 23.49 -16.19 -15.39
CA ALA A 266 23.62 -14.82 -14.93
C ALA A 266 23.72 -13.92 -16.17
N ARG A 267 22.83 -12.95 -16.30
CA ARG A 267 22.90 -11.94 -17.36
C ARG A 267 24.25 -11.25 -17.19
N GLU A 268 25.11 -11.27 -18.22
CA GLU A 268 26.41 -10.60 -18.13
C GLU A 268 26.17 -9.11 -17.81
N PRO A 269 26.77 -8.55 -16.73
CA PRO A 269 26.60 -7.15 -16.41
C PRO A 269 27.16 -6.29 -17.53
N GLY A 270 26.30 -5.71 -18.37
CA GLY A 270 26.67 -4.67 -19.32
C GLY A 270 26.45 -4.95 -20.82
N ALA A 271 25.96 -6.11 -21.24
CA ALA A 271 25.77 -6.38 -22.68
C ALA A 271 24.65 -5.50 -23.32
N ASP A 272 23.61 -5.14 -22.54
CA ASP A 272 22.48 -4.29 -22.98
C ASP A 272 22.14 -3.17 -21.97
N PHE A 273 23.07 -2.82 -21.07
CA PHE A 273 22.79 -1.81 -20.04
C PHE A 273 22.72 -0.41 -20.65
N ALA A 274 21.50 0.11 -20.78
CA ALA A 274 21.24 1.50 -21.13
C ALA A 274 21.00 2.31 -19.83
N PRO A 275 21.86 3.29 -19.50
CA PRO A 275 21.70 4.09 -18.29
C PRO A 275 20.49 5.04 -18.39
N PRO A 276 19.93 5.46 -17.25
CA PRO A 276 18.96 6.55 -17.18
C PRO A 276 19.46 7.81 -17.91
N ARG A 277 18.54 8.47 -18.63
CA ARG A 277 18.81 9.66 -19.46
C ARG A 277 18.18 10.92 -18.87
N THR A 278 17.16 10.77 -18.03
CA THR A 278 16.43 11.86 -17.38
C THR A 278 16.37 11.66 -15.87
N THR A 279 16.14 12.74 -15.12
CA THR A 279 15.95 12.66 -13.65
C THR A 279 14.76 11.77 -13.26
N THR A 280 13.72 11.71 -14.11
CA THR A 280 12.59 10.77 -13.91
C THR A 280 13.06 9.33 -14.02
N GLU A 281 13.81 9.00 -15.09
CA GLU A 281 14.36 7.66 -15.30
C GLU A 281 15.33 7.26 -14.18
N GLU A 282 16.18 8.18 -13.70
CA GLU A 282 17.14 7.92 -12.61
C GLU A 282 16.44 7.55 -11.30
N ARG A 283 15.41 8.31 -10.93
CA ARG A 283 14.62 8.03 -9.72
C ARG A 283 13.85 6.72 -9.85
N LEU A 284 13.22 6.46 -11.00
CA LEU A 284 12.52 5.20 -11.24
C LEU A 284 13.47 3.99 -11.20
N ALA A 285 14.69 4.13 -11.74
CA ALA A 285 15.69 3.08 -11.70
C ALA A 285 16.11 2.73 -10.26
N HIS A 286 16.33 3.74 -9.41
CA HIS A 286 16.61 3.52 -7.98
C HIS A 286 15.45 2.83 -7.25
N ILE A 287 14.21 3.32 -7.46
CA ILE A 287 13.03 2.69 -6.83
C ILE A 287 12.92 1.23 -7.27
N TRP A 288 13.17 0.92 -8.54
CA TRP A 288 13.14 -0.47 -9.01
C TRP A 288 14.22 -1.34 -8.42
N ALA A 289 15.47 -0.86 -8.43
CA ALA A 289 16.61 -1.57 -7.84
C ALA A 289 16.30 -1.98 -6.39
N ASP A 290 15.77 -1.03 -5.60
CA ASP A 290 15.36 -1.25 -4.21
C ASP A 290 14.20 -2.26 -4.08
N LEU A 291 13.22 -2.21 -5.00
CA LEU A 291 12.03 -3.06 -4.93
C LEU A 291 12.29 -4.50 -5.33
N VAL A 292 13.10 -4.72 -6.37
CA VAL A 292 13.43 -6.07 -6.87
C VAL A 292 14.67 -6.66 -6.21
N GLY A 293 15.50 -5.82 -5.56
CA GLY A 293 16.71 -6.25 -4.86
C GLY A 293 17.88 -6.54 -5.80
N VAL A 294 18.07 -5.71 -6.83
CA VAL A 294 19.19 -5.81 -7.77
C VAL A 294 20.07 -4.56 -7.68
N GLU A 295 21.36 -4.69 -7.99
CA GLU A 295 22.34 -3.60 -7.83
C GLU A 295 22.11 -2.45 -8.81
N ARG A 296 21.74 -2.76 -10.06
CA ARG A 296 21.51 -1.76 -11.12
C ARG A 296 20.40 -2.21 -12.05
N VAL A 297 19.66 -1.23 -12.57
CA VAL A 297 18.59 -1.44 -13.56
C VAL A 297 18.78 -0.50 -14.74
N GLY A 298 18.81 -1.05 -15.96
CA GLY A 298 18.84 -0.29 -17.21
C GLY A 298 17.44 0.15 -17.65
N ILE A 299 17.37 1.19 -18.49
CA ILE A 299 16.08 1.79 -18.86
C ILE A 299 15.16 0.88 -19.69
N HIS A 300 15.72 -0.16 -20.29
CA HIS A 300 15.03 -1.16 -21.11
C HIS A 300 14.85 -2.51 -20.42
N ASP A 301 15.28 -2.63 -19.15
CA ASP A 301 15.01 -3.84 -18.39
C ASP A 301 13.52 -3.92 -18.05
N ASP A 302 12.93 -5.09 -18.26
CA ASP A 302 11.53 -5.36 -17.91
C ASP A 302 11.40 -5.67 -16.42
N PHE A 303 10.46 -5.01 -15.75
CA PHE A 303 10.21 -5.18 -14.32
C PHE A 303 10.02 -6.63 -13.90
N PHE A 304 9.21 -7.35 -14.66
CA PHE A 304 8.76 -8.69 -14.34
C PHE A 304 9.88 -9.71 -14.56
N ASP A 305 10.80 -9.41 -15.49
CA ASP A 305 12.00 -10.19 -15.78
C ASP A 305 13.02 -10.08 -14.64
N LEU A 306 13.10 -8.89 -14.04
CA LEU A 306 13.88 -8.65 -12.82
C LEU A 306 13.25 -9.27 -11.56
N GLY A 307 12.14 -10.00 -11.69
CA GLY A 307 11.44 -10.64 -10.57
C GLY A 307 10.27 -9.84 -10.01
N GLY A 308 9.94 -8.71 -10.63
CA GLY A 308 8.77 -7.89 -10.32
C GLY A 308 7.45 -8.67 -10.38
N HIS A 309 6.48 -8.23 -9.58
CA HIS A 309 5.18 -8.89 -9.47
C HIS A 309 4.09 -7.96 -8.99
N SER A 310 2.82 -8.35 -9.14
CA SER A 310 1.63 -7.51 -8.83
C SER A 310 1.70 -6.78 -7.48
N LEU A 311 2.19 -7.44 -6.44
CA LEU A 311 2.41 -6.80 -5.15
C LEU A 311 3.55 -5.76 -5.15
N LEU A 312 4.67 -6.03 -5.82
CA LEU A 312 5.71 -5.01 -6.04
C LEU A 312 5.22 -3.91 -6.99
N VAL A 313 4.30 -4.18 -7.93
CA VAL A 313 3.63 -3.15 -8.74
C VAL A 313 2.83 -2.21 -7.84
N ALA A 314 2.02 -2.76 -6.93
CA ALA A 314 1.23 -1.96 -6.00
C ALA A 314 2.12 -1.09 -5.10
N ARG A 315 3.25 -1.65 -4.62
CA ARG A 315 4.25 -0.91 -3.85
C ARG A 315 4.93 0.18 -4.71
N MET A 316 5.31 -0.15 -5.94
CA MET A 316 5.89 0.77 -6.92
C MET A 316 4.98 1.96 -7.16
N VAL A 317 3.70 1.72 -7.47
CA VAL A 317 2.70 2.79 -7.66
C VAL A 317 2.60 3.67 -6.42
N ALA A 318 2.57 3.09 -5.22
CA ALA A 318 2.49 3.86 -3.98
C ALA A 318 3.75 4.72 -3.73
N VAL A 319 4.94 4.19 -4.04
CA VAL A 319 6.21 4.92 -3.92
C VAL A 319 6.29 6.03 -4.97
N VAL A 320 5.94 5.74 -6.22
CA VAL A 320 5.89 6.74 -7.30
C VAL A 320 4.89 7.85 -6.98
N ALA A 321 3.71 7.51 -6.47
CA ALA A 321 2.73 8.50 -6.01
C ALA A 321 3.28 9.39 -4.88
N ALA A 322 4.07 8.82 -3.97
CA ALA A 322 4.69 9.57 -2.88
C ALA A 322 5.87 10.45 -3.33
N GLU A 323 6.64 10.00 -4.32
CA GLU A 323 7.88 10.65 -4.76
C GLU A 323 7.65 11.68 -5.87
N PHE A 324 6.74 11.40 -6.80
CA PHE A 324 6.46 12.26 -7.95
C PHE A 324 5.13 13.01 -7.83
N GLY A 325 4.27 12.64 -6.87
CA GLY A 325 2.94 13.24 -6.74
C GLY A 325 1.98 12.90 -7.87
N ARG A 326 2.25 11.81 -8.61
CA ARG A 326 1.50 11.38 -9.81
C ARG A 326 0.68 10.11 -9.53
N ASP A 327 -0.57 10.09 -9.98
CA ASP A 327 -1.47 8.94 -9.83
C ASP A 327 -1.30 7.99 -11.01
N LEU A 328 -0.59 6.90 -10.79
CA LEU A 328 -0.47 5.85 -11.79
C LEU A 328 -1.45 4.72 -11.46
N PRO A 329 -2.36 4.36 -12.36
CA PRO A 329 -3.13 3.16 -12.15
C PRO A 329 -2.18 1.95 -12.17
N VAL A 330 -2.45 0.93 -11.36
CA VAL A 330 -1.64 -0.30 -11.29
C VAL A 330 -1.41 -0.93 -12.68
N ARG A 331 -2.36 -0.78 -13.62
CA ARG A 331 -2.23 -1.25 -15.01
C ARG A 331 -1.08 -0.59 -15.78
N ALA A 332 -0.67 0.63 -15.41
CA ALA A 332 0.33 1.39 -16.13
C ALA A 332 1.68 0.66 -16.22
N LEU A 333 2.06 -0.12 -15.19
CA LEU A 333 3.30 -0.90 -15.24
C LEU A 333 3.17 -2.17 -16.06
N PHE A 334 1.98 -2.75 -16.18
CA PHE A 334 1.75 -3.91 -17.05
C PHE A 334 1.77 -3.51 -18.54
N GLU A 335 1.30 -2.32 -18.84
CA GLU A 335 1.27 -1.77 -20.20
C GLU A 335 2.62 -1.12 -20.61
N ALA A 336 3.49 -0.79 -19.65
CA ALA A 336 4.82 -0.17 -19.85
C ALA A 336 5.78 -0.77 -18.81
N PRO A 337 6.29 -1.97 -19.07
CA PRO A 337 7.07 -2.72 -18.10
C PRO A 337 8.54 -2.30 -18.06
N THR A 338 8.98 -1.28 -18.80
CA THR A 338 10.36 -0.73 -18.80
C THR A 338 10.41 0.68 -18.17
N ILE A 339 11.56 1.11 -17.62
CA ILE A 339 11.72 2.48 -17.09
C ILE A 339 11.48 3.54 -18.17
N ALA A 340 12.01 3.32 -19.38
CA ALA A 340 11.87 4.27 -20.48
C ALA A 340 10.39 4.55 -20.81
N GLU A 341 9.57 3.50 -20.88
CA GLU A 341 8.14 3.63 -21.17
C GLU A 341 7.35 4.15 -19.95
N LEU A 342 7.73 3.72 -18.73
CA LEU A 342 7.05 4.13 -17.51
C LEU A 342 7.32 5.61 -17.19
N ALA A 343 8.53 6.11 -17.43
CA ALA A 343 8.90 7.51 -17.21
C ALA A 343 7.96 8.45 -17.98
N GLU A 344 7.71 8.17 -19.25
CA GLU A 344 6.77 8.94 -20.06
C GLU A 344 5.35 8.94 -19.47
N ARG A 345 4.93 7.82 -18.87
CA ARG A 345 3.61 7.71 -18.24
C ARG A 345 3.55 8.41 -16.90
N VAL A 346 4.62 8.41 -16.12
CA VAL A 346 4.71 9.17 -14.87
C VAL A 346 4.58 10.66 -15.16
N GLU A 347 5.26 11.14 -16.20
CA GLU A 347 5.24 12.54 -16.63
C GLU A 347 3.86 12.97 -17.15
N ARG A 348 3.15 12.08 -17.86
CA ARG A 348 1.79 12.33 -18.38
C ARG A 348 0.67 11.98 -17.38
N ALA A 349 0.97 11.22 -16.33
CA ALA A 349 -0.03 10.81 -15.34
C ALA A 349 -0.57 12.02 -14.62
N PRO A 350 -1.86 12.05 -14.28
CA PRO A 350 -2.41 13.21 -13.62
C PRO A 350 -1.96 13.20 -12.14
N PRO A 351 -1.97 14.35 -11.43
CA PRO A 351 -1.56 14.40 -10.03
C PRO A 351 -2.41 13.47 -9.16
N VAL A 352 -1.86 12.91 -8.09
CA VAL A 352 -2.61 12.07 -7.12
C VAL A 352 -3.90 12.78 -6.68
N GLY A 353 -5.07 12.17 -6.94
CA GLY A 353 -6.38 12.72 -6.57
C GLY A 353 -7.17 13.42 -7.70
N SER A 354 -6.76 13.25 -8.96
CA SER A 354 -7.37 13.83 -10.17
C SER A 354 -8.31 12.89 -10.93
N GLY A 355 -8.65 11.73 -10.35
CA GLY A 355 -9.51 10.72 -10.98
C GLY A 355 -10.86 11.30 -11.46
N GLU A 356 -11.08 11.17 -12.76
CA GLU A 356 -12.20 11.72 -13.53
C GLU A 356 -13.58 11.22 -13.06
N GLU A 357 -14.49 12.14 -12.73
CA GLU A 357 -15.75 12.30 -13.46
C GLU A 357 -16.25 13.75 -13.34
N ARG A 358 -16.58 14.34 -14.50
CA ARG A 358 -17.26 15.64 -14.76
C ARG A 358 -16.41 16.91 -14.85
N GLY A 359 -15.77 17.03 -16.02
CA GLY A 359 -15.91 18.16 -16.96
C GLY A 359 -15.97 19.60 -16.43
N GLY A 360 -14.94 20.38 -16.78
CA GLY A 360 -15.09 21.82 -17.00
C GLY A 360 -14.05 22.71 -16.33
N ALA A 361 -13.00 23.03 -17.10
CA ALA A 361 -12.29 24.31 -17.13
C ALA A 361 -11.49 24.80 -15.90
N THR A 362 -10.24 25.20 -16.22
CA THR A 362 -9.33 26.14 -15.54
C THR A 362 -8.66 25.65 -14.24
N GLY A 363 -7.32 25.78 -14.20
CA GLY A 363 -6.44 25.46 -13.09
C GLY A 363 -6.68 26.31 -11.84
N GLY A 364 -7.80 26.04 -11.17
CA GLY A 364 -8.14 26.56 -9.84
C GLY A 364 -7.98 25.47 -8.76
N PRO A 365 -8.02 25.86 -7.48
CA PRO A 365 -7.97 24.91 -6.38
C PRO A 365 -9.20 24.00 -6.39
N ALA A 366 -9.03 22.71 -6.64
CA ALA A 366 -10.15 21.79 -6.74
C ALA A 366 -10.73 21.46 -5.35
N LEU A 367 -12.02 21.76 -5.15
CA LEU A 367 -12.81 21.42 -3.97
C LEU A 367 -13.52 20.07 -4.22
N VAL A 368 -13.29 19.08 -3.36
CA VAL A 368 -13.84 17.73 -3.52
C VAL A 368 -14.73 17.34 -2.34
N PRO A 369 -15.80 16.57 -2.57
CA PRO A 369 -16.58 15.98 -1.49
C PRO A 369 -15.75 14.89 -0.79
N LEU A 370 -15.53 15.04 0.52
CA LEU A 370 -14.92 14.01 1.37
C LEU A 370 -15.97 13.08 1.96
N GLN A 371 -17.14 13.63 2.22
CA GLN A 371 -18.32 12.90 2.63
C GLN A 371 -19.55 13.58 2.04
N GLU A 372 -20.20 12.87 1.13
CA GLU A 372 -21.53 13.21 0.63
C GLU A 372 -22.55 12.77 1.70
N GLY A 373 -22.94 13.72 2.54
CA GLY A 373 -24.04 13.57 3.51
C GLY A 373 -25.25 14.40 3.07
N GLY A 374 -26.36 14.27 3.80
CA GLY A 374 -27.54 15.11 3.65
C GLY A 374 -28.19 15.34 5.00
N GLY A 375 -28.75 16.54 5.24
CA GLY A 375 -29.46 16.90 6.48
C GLY A 375 -28.86 18.06 7.27
N ARG A 376 -27.56 18.34 7.11
CA ARG A 376 -26.87 19.49 7.73
C ARG A 376 -26.14 20.36 6.73
N ARG A 377 -25.74 21.55 7.18
CA ARG A 377 -24.95 22.53 6.42
C ARG A 377 -23.56 21.98 6.12
N PRO A 378 -23.03 22.10 4.88
CA PRO A 378 -21.70 21.62 4.54
C PRO A 378 -20.57 22.29 5.33
N LEU A 379 -19.56 21.51 5.70
CA LEU A 379 -18.32 21.98 6.32
C LEU A 379 -17.18 21.93 5.28
N PHE A 380 -16.57 23.08 5.02
CA PHE A 380 -15.47 23.21 4.05
C PHE A 380 -14.12 23.25 4.76
N PHE A 381 -13.27 22.26 4.50
CA PHE A 381 -11.94 22.14 5.10
C PHE A 381 -10.80 22.47 4.16
N VAL A 382 -9.83 23.22 4.66
CA VAL A 382 -8.53 23.45 4.00
C VAL A 382 -7.45 22.58 4.67
N PRO A 383 -6.84 21.62 3.95
CA PRO A 383 -5.78 20.80 4.51
C PRO A 383 -4.48 21.59 4.73
N GLY A 384 -3.63 21.06 5.62
CA GLY A 384 -2.29 21.58 5.86
C GLY A 384 -1.22 20.77 5.12
N GLY A 385 -0.28 21.45 4.46
CA GLY A 385 0.95 20.87 3.91
C GLY A 385 0.87 20.35 2.46
N VAL A 386 2.06 20.04 1.92
CA VAL A 386 2.39 19.76 0.50
C VAL A 386 1.93 18.39 -0.01
N ALA A 387 1.41 17.52 0.86
CA ALA A 387 0.98 16.18 0.48
C ALA A 387 -0.54 16.07 0.49
N GLY A 388 -1.20 16.64 -0.52
CA GLY A 388 -2.66 16.71 -0.66
C GLY A 388 -3.37 15.39 -0.33
N GLY A 389 -2.81 14.24 -0.77
CA GLY A 389 -3.40 12.93 -0.49
C GLY A 389 -3.40 12.49 0.99
N ARG A 390 -2.34 12.76 1.76
CA ARG A 390 -2.26 12.33 3.18
C ARG A 390 -3.12 13.20 4.10
N SER A 391 -3.14 14.51 3.84
CA SER A 391 -3.95 15.45 4.62
C SER A 391 -5.43 15.29 4.31
N LEU A 392 -5.81 15.06 3.04
CA LEU A 392 -7.18 14.72 2.69
C LEU A 392 -7.63 13.38 3.24
N PHE A 393 -6.76 12.37 3.28
CA PHE A 393 -7.09 11.10 3.93
C PHE A 393 -7.47 11.30 5.41
N ARG A 394 -6.69 12.11 6.15
CA ARG A 394 -7.00 12.43 7.56
C ARG A 394 -8.33 13.17 7.69
N LEU A 395 -8.58 14.17 6.84
CA LEU A 395 -9.85 14.89 6.81
C LEU A 395 -11.04 14.01 6.42
N THR A 396 -10.84 13.04 5.52
CA THR A 396 -11.86 12.04 5.16
C THR A 396 -12.19 11.15 6.35
N MET A 397 -11.16 10.73 7.10
CA MET A 397 -11.34 9.93 8.31
C MET A 397 -12.02 10.73 9.44
N LEU A 398 -11.74 12.03 9.54
CA LEU A 398 -12.45 12.96 10.42
C LEU A 398 -13.93 13.11 9.99
N ALA A 399 -14.19 13.38 8.71
CA ALA A 399 -15.53 13.54 8.16
C ALA A 399 -16.43 12.34 8.48
N ARG A 400 -15.91 11.11 8.27
CA ARG A 400 -16.61 9.86 8.62
C ARG A 400 -17.01 9.76 10.09
N ARG A 401 -16.24 10.37 10.99
CA ARG A 401 -16.55 10.39 12.43
C ARG A 401 -17.50 11.51 12.81
N LEU A 402 -17.64 12.58 12.02
CA LEU A 402 -18.67 13.59 12.27
C LEU A 402 -20.10 13.04 12.07
N GLY A 403 -20.23 11.89 11.41
CA GLY A 403 -21.49 11.19 11.19
C GLY A 403 -22.05 11.46 9.79
N PRO A 404 -22.90 10.56 9.25
CA PRO A 404 -23.30 10.57 7.85
C PRO A 404 -24.17 11.78 7.45
N GLU A 405 -24.81 12.44 8.41
CA GLU A 405 -25.68 13.60 8.16
C GLU A 405 -24.91 14.90 7.91
N GLN A 406 -23.60 14.93 8.19
CA GLN A 406 -22.74 16.12 8.07
C GLN A 406 -22.00 16.08 6.73
N PRO A 407 -22.36 16.89 5.71
CA PRO A 407 -21.59 16.97 4.48
C PRO A 407 -20.24 17.63 4.75
N VAL A 408 -19.17 17.10 4.16
CA VAL A 408 -17.81 17.65 4.30
C VAL A 408 -17.12 17.71 2.95
N TYR A 409 -16.58 18.89 2.64
CA TYR A 409 -15.78 19.14 1.44
C TYR A 409 -14.34 19.50 1.85
N GLY A 410 -13.38 19.10 1.03
CA GLY A 410 -11.96 19.37 1.26
C GLY A 410 -11.28 19.89 0.00
N PHE A 411 -10.35 20.82 0.14
CA PHE A 411 -9.54 21.28 -0.98
C PHE A 411 -8.40 20.31 -1.29
N LEU A 412 -8.13 20.00 -2.57
CA LEU A 412 -7.06 19.07 -3.01
C LEU A 412 -5.62 19.56 -2.73
N GLY A 413 -5.47 20.77 -2.19
CA GLY A 413 -4.22 21.30 -1.66
C GLY A 413 -4.44 22.73 -1.15
N SER A 414 -3.42 23.34 -0.56
CA SER A 414 -3.45 24.74 -0.12
C SER A 414 -3.12 25.74 -1.24
N GLY A 415 -3.40 25.37 -2.51
CA GLY A 415 -3.16 26.21 -3.69
C GLY A 415 -1.79 26.01 -4.36
N GLU A 416 -1.47 24.78 -4.78
CA GLU A 416 -0.20 24.44 -5.47
C GLU A 416 -0.43 23.62 -6.75
N VAL A 417 -1.11 24.16 -7.78
CA VAL A 417 -1.00 23.68 -9.17
C VAL A 417 -1.32 24.80 -10.17
N ALA A 418 -0.31 25.31 -10.87
CA ALA A 418 -0.45 25.87 -12.23
C ALA A 418 0.87 25.62 -12.98
N ASP A 419 0.77 25.09 -14.20
CA ASP A 419 1.83 24.61 -15.10
C ASP A 419 2.71 25.74 -15.68
N ASP A 420 2.47 26.99 -15.27
CA ASP A 420 3.06 28.22 -15.80
C ASP A 420 3.88 29.03 -14.78
N GLY A 421 3.99 28.53 -13.53
CA GLY A 421 4.77 29.21 -12.50
C GLY A 421 4.08 30.42 -11.85
N GLU A 422 2.85 30.79 -12.23
CA GLU A 422 2.20 31.99 -11.66
C GLU A 422 1.71 31.78 -10.22
N MET A 423 1.25 30.59 -9.85
CA MET A 423 0.67 30.36 -8.51
C MET A 423 1.73 30.18 -7.41
N PHE A 424 3.01 30.05 -7.79
CA PHE A 424 4.13 30.03 -6.86
C PHE A 424 4.38 31.40 -6.18
N GLN A 425 3.65 32.46 -6.57
CA GLN A 425 3.75 33.81 -5.97
C GLN A 425 2.51 34.33 -5.22
N ALA A 426 1.41 33.58 -5.13
CA ALA A 426 0.17 34.10 -4.52
C ALA A 426 0.26 34.25 -2.97
N SER A 427 -0.22 35.38 -2.43
CA SER A 427 -0.34 35.62 -0.98
C SER A 427 -1.47 34.80 -0.35
N ILE A 428 -1.49 34.67 0.98
CA ILE A 428 -2.58 33.99 1.72
C ILE A 428 -3.94 34.58 1.34
N GLU A 429 -4.03 35.90 1.16
CA GLU A 429 -5.24 36.61 0.75
C GLU A 429 -5.68 36.22 -0.68
N ALA A 430 -4.75 36.14 -1.63
CA ALA A 430 -5.04 35.76 -3.00
C ALA A 430 -5.49 34.29 -3.11
N THR A 431 -4.82 33.39 -2.38
CA THR A 431 -5.21 31.98 -2.30
C THR A 431 -6.58 31.81 -1.64
N ALA A 432 -6.82 32.45 -0.51
CA ALA A 432 -8.12 32.43 0.15
C ALA A 432 -9.24 32.98 -0.75
N ALA A 433 -8.97 34.03 -1.54
CA ALA A 433 -9.95 34.57 -2.49
C ALA A 433 -10.33 33.56 -3.58
N ALA A 434 -9.38 32.73 -4.03
CA ALA A 434 -9.66 31.63 -4.95
C ALA A 434 -10.53 30.55 -4.29
N PHE A 435 -10.25 30.21 -3.03
CA PHE A 435 -10.97 29.16 -2.30
C PHE A 435 -12.41 29.58 -2.01
N VAL A 436 -12.63 30.85 -1.64
CA VAL A 436 -13.97 31.41 -1.46
C VAL A 436 -14.81 31.29 -2.75
N ARG A 437 -14.20 31.45 -3.93
CA ARG A 437 -14.94 31.29 -5.20
C ARG A 437 -15.41 29.85 -5.40
N GLU A 438 -14.59 28.87 -5.04
CA GLU A 438 -14.95 27.44 -5.17
C GLU A 438 -15.99 27.00 -4.14
N VAL A 439 -15.90 27.50 -2.90
CA VAL A 439 -16.96 27.32 -1.90
C VAL A 439 -18.29 27.85 -2.44
N GLY A 440 -18.26 29.04 -3.06
CA GLY A 440 -19.44 29.67 -3.69
C GLY A 440 -20.12 28.84 -4.78
N ARG A 441 -19.40 27.89 -5.41
CA ARG A 441 -19.97 26.97 -6.41
C ARG A 441 -20.78 25.84 -5.78
N VAL A 442 -20.48 25.49 -4.52
CA VAL A 442 -21.18 24.44 -3.75
C VAL A 442 -22.30 25.04 -2.90
N GLN A 443 -22.02 26.16 -2.25
CA GLN A 443 -22.97 26.90 -1.42
C GLN A 443 -22.87 28.39 -1.76
N SER A 444 -23.93 28.96 -2.34
CA SER A 444 -23.93 30.33 -2.86
C SER A 444 -24.11 31.41 -1.80
N GLU A 445 -24.72 31.08 -0.68
CA GLU A 445 -25.05 32.01 0.41
C GLU A 445 -24.77 31.37 1.77
N GLY A 446 -24.39 32.20 2.75
CA GLY A 446 -24.16 31.77 4.12
C GLY A 446 -25.45 31.38 4.85
N PRO A 447 -25.34 30.97 6.13
CA PRO A 447 -24.11 30.92 6.91
C PRO A 447 -23.15 29.82 6.43
N TYR A 448 -21.84 30.06 6.47
CA TYR A 448 -20.80 29.08 6.11
C TYR A 448 -20.21 28.39 7.34
N LEU A 449 -19.80 27.12 7.18
CA LEU A 449 -18.95 26.41 8.12
C LEU A 449 -17.59 26.18 7.48
N LEU A 450 -16.54 26.72 8.09
CA LEU A 450 -15.18 26.64 7.58
C LEU A 450 -14.27 25.95 8.57
N GLY A 451 -13.23 25.29 8.08
CA GLY A 451 -12.16 24.82 8.94
C GLY A 451 -10.85 24.62 8.20
N GLY A 452 -9.77 24.48 8.95
CA GLY A 452 -8.49 24.11 8.35
C GLY A 452 -7.51 23.54 9.35
N THR A 453 -6.56 22.76 8.84
CA THR A 453 -5.50 22.15 9.66
C THR A 453 -4.17 22.84 9.41
N CYS A 454 -3.40 23.13 10.45
CA CYS A 454 -2.07 23.76 10.31
C CYS A 454 -2.15 25.03 9.43
N ILE A 455 -1.30 25.17 8.41
CA ILE A 455 -1.36 26.28 7.44
C ILE A 455 -2.75 26.47 6.80
N GLY A 456 -3.49 25.37 6.59
CA GLY A 456 -4.84 25.43 6.07
C GLY A 456 -5.81 26.20 6.97
N GLY A 457 -5.59 26.20 8.28
CA GLY A 457 -6.38 27.01 9.21
C GLY A 457 -6.17 28.51 9.01
N VAL A 458 -4.94 28.94 8.67
CA VAL A 458 -4.66 30.36 8.34
C VAL A 458 -5.40 30.77 7.06
N LEU A 459 -5.44 29.89 6.04
CA LEU A 459 -6.23 30.12 4.83
C LEU A 459 -7.73 30.15 5.13
N ALA A 460 -8.25 29.22 5.94
CA ALA A 460 -9.64 29.19 6.36
C ALA A 460 -10.04 30.46 7.14
N TYR A 461 -9.13 30.98 7.97
CA TYR A 461 -9.31 32.25 8.68
C TYR A 461 -9.44 33.43 7.71
N GLU A 462 -8.56 33.52 6.71
CA GLU A 462 -8.64 34.57 5.70
C GLU A 462 -9.88 34.41 4.80
N MET A 463 -10.29 33.18 4.48
CA MET A 463 -11.56 32.91 3.78
C MET A 463 -12.75 33.45 4.58
N ALA A 464 -12.81 33.15 5.88
CA ALA A 464 -13.88 33.61 6.77
C ALA A 464 -13.95 35.14 6.83
N ARG A 465 -12.80 35.81 6.91
CA ARG A 465 -12.72 37.27 6.83
C ARG A 465 -13.28 37.83 5.52
N GLN A 466 -12.89 37.23 4.40
CA GLN A 466 -13.32 37.70 3.08
C GLN A 466 -14.81 37.49 2.85
N LEU A 467 -15.38 36.40 3.35
CA LEU A 467 -16.83 36.15 3.33
C LEU A 467 -17.57 37.21 4.14
N VAL A 468 -17.16 37.46 5.40
CA VAL A 468 -17.79 38.50 6.24
C VAL A 468 -17.67 39.89 5.62
N ALA A 469 -16.54 40.21 5.00
CA ALA A 469 -16.36 41.49 4.30
C ALA A 469 -17.29 41.65 3.09
N ARG A 470 -17.80 40.55 2.51
CA ARG A 470 -18.79 40.54 1.43
C ARG A 470 -20.24 40.56 1.95
N GLY A 471 -20.45 40.60 3.27
CA GLY A 471 -21.78 40.57 3.89
C GLY A 471 -22.32 39.17 4.15
N GLU A 472 -21.51 38.13 3.95
CA GLU A 472 -21.89 36.74 4.23
C GLU A 472 -21.71 36.39 5.71
N GLU A 473 -22.55 35.50 6.21
CA GLU A 473 -22.40 34.96 7.57
C GLU A 473 -21.47 33.74 7.59
N VAL A 474 -20.59 33.64 8.59
CA VAL A 474 -19.81 32.43 8.87
C VAL A 474 -20.21 31.97 10.27
N ALA A 475 -20.98 30.88 10.35
CA ALA A 475 -21.54 30.40 11.60
C ALA A 475 -20.47 29.86 12.55
N MET A 476 -19.41 29.24 12.00
CA MET A 476 -18.31 28.71 12.78
C MET A 476 -17.05 28.54 11.94
N LEU A 477 -15.90 28.88 12.52
CA LEU A 477 -14.57 28.64 11.97
C LEU A 477 -13.78 27.69 12.89
N PHE A 478 -13.38 26.52 12.37
CA PHE A 478 -12.54 25.56 13.07
C PHE A 478 -11.07 25.70 12.71
N LEU A 479 -10.23 26.02 13.68
CA LEU A 479 -8.78 26.05 13.53
C LEU A 479 -8.20 24.79 14.19
N LEU A 480 -7.74 23.83 13.39
CA LEU A 480 -7.22 22.57 13.90
C LEU A 480 -5.69 22.64 13.98
N ASP A 481 -5.20 22.71 15.21
CA ASP A 481 -3.79 22.85 15.57
C ASP A 481 -3.04 23.86 14.68
N THR A 482 -3.69 25.02 14.54
CA THR A 482 -3.28 26.09 13.63
C THR A 482 -2.53 27.13 14.43
N ARG A 483 -1.24 27.29 14.12
CA ARG A 483 -0.41 28.29 14.79
C ARG A 483 -0.75 29.69 14.30
N TYR A 484 -0.71 30.65 15.23
CA TYR A 484 -0.77 32.05 14.86
C TYR A 484 0.46 32.41 14.03
N PRO A 485 0.30 33.11 12.89
CA PRO A 485 1.43 33.58 12.10
C PRO A 485 2.12 34.75 12.84
N ASP A 486 3.10 34.41 13.66
CA ASP A 486 3.92 35.37 14.42
C ASP A 486 4.97 36.07 13.52
N ARG A 487 5.37 37.27 13.93
CA ARG A 487 6.41 38.09 13.30
C ARG A 487 7.74 38.10 14.05
N ASP A 488 7.83 37.51 15.24
CA ASP A 488 9.10 37.42 15.95
C ASP A 488 10.12 36.63 15.11
N PRO A 489 11.18 37.28 14.58
CA PRO A 489 12.20 36.59 13.78
C PRO A 489 12.80 35.37 14.50
N GLU A 490 12.85 35.38 15.83
CA GLU A 490 13.33 34.24 16.60
C GLU A 490 12.29 33.11 16.67
N ALA A 491 11.00 33.41 16.81
CA ALA A 491 9.92 32.40 16.73
C ALA A 491 9.84 31.74 15.35
N ILE A 492 10.06 32.55 14.31
CA ILE A 492 10.19 32.15 12.91
C ILE A 492 11.36 31.18 12.73
N GLU A 493 12.52 31.48 13.32
CA GLU A 493 13.70 30.64 13.24
C GLU A 493 13.57 29.36 14.09
N ARG A 494 12.96 29.42 15.27
CA ARG A 494 12.61 28.24 16.08
C ARG A 494 11.65 27.31 15.33
N LEU A 495 10.67 27.87 14.61
CA LEU A 495 9.76 27.10 13.77
C LEU A 495 10.50 26.43 12.60
N ARG A 496 11.42 27.17 11.94
CA ARG A 496 12.28 26.66 10.86
C ARG A 496 13.13 25.48 11.35
N LEU A 497 13.84 25.64 12.47
CA LEU A 497 14.70 24.61 13.06
C LEU A 497 13.91 23.35 13.43
N ARG A 498 12.73 23.47 14.05
CA ARG A 498 11.86 22.33 14.35
C ARG A 498 11.32 21.62 13.09
N MET A 499 11.05 22.37 12.01
CA MET A 499 10.68 21.75 10.73
C MET A 499 11.83 20.95 10.14
N LEU A 500 13.07 21.47 10.24
CA LEU A 500 14.29 20.79 9.81
C LEU A 500 14.59 19.54 10.64
N GLU A 501 14.46 19.59 11.98
CA GLU A 501 14.51 18.41 12.86
C GLU A 501 13.44 17.37 12.49
N GLY A 502 12.25 17.85 12.12
CA GLY A 502 11.15 17.03 11.63
C GLY A 502 11.43 16.32 10.30
N VAL A 503 12.33 16.86 9.47
CA VAL A 503 12.84 16.25 8.23
C VAL A 503 14.01 15.30 8.57
N ALA A 504 14.98 15.75 9.37
CA ALA A 504 16.12 14.95 9.82
C ALA A 504 15.71 13.67 10.56
N SER A 505 14.69 13.74 11.42
CA SER A 505 14.10 12.58 12.09
C SER A 505 13.42 11.58 11.14
N ARG A 506 12.92 12.03 9.98
CA ARG A 506 12.40 11.13 8.93
C ARG A 506 13.55 10.40 8.24
N THR A 507 14.66 11.10 8.02
CA THR A 507 15.90 10.53 7.46
C THR A 507 16.52 9.51 8.44
N ALA A 508 16.56 9.81 9.73
CA ALA A 508 17.04 8.90 10.77
C ALA A 508 16.13 7.66 10.96
N ARG A 509 14.80 7.81 10.94
CA ARG A 509 13.87 6.66 10.96
C ARG A 509 13.93 5.81 9.67
N ARG A 510 14.48 6.36 8.58
CA ARG A 510 14.81 5.63 7.35
C ARG A 510 16.10 4.83 7.55
N ARG A 511 17.11 5.40 8.22
CA ARG A 511 18.38 4.75 8.61
C ARG A 511 18.16 3.49 9.47
N ASP A 512 17.32 3.57 10.50
CA ASP A 512 16.99 2.42 11.37
C ASP A 512 16.22 1.29 10.68
N ARG A 513 15.50 1.60 9.58
CA ARG A 513 14.62 0.63 8.91
C ARG A 513 15.31 -0.14 7.78
N PHE A 514 16.42 0.38 7.25
CA PHE A 514 17.06 -0.16 6.04
C PHE A 514 18.55 -0.52 6.19
N GLY A 515 19.19 -0.25 7.32
CA GLY A 515 20.53 -0.78 7.65
C GLY A 515 21.62 -0.45 6.61
N GLY A 516 22.21 0.74 6.70
CA GLY A 516 23.38 1.14 5.92
C GLY A 516 23.69 2.63 6.12
N ASP A 517 24.98 2.95 6.23
CA ASP A 517 25.49 4.32 6.33
C ASP A 517 25.53 4.92 4.91
N PRO A 518 24.73 5.95 4.57
CA PRO A 518 25.05 6.76 3.41
C PRO A 518 26.32 7.52 3.77
N GLU A 519 27.32 7.51 2.88
CA GLU A 519 28.62 8.14 3.12
C GLU A 519 28.49 9.51 3.82
N GLY A 520 28.96 9.58 5.08
CA GLY A 520 29.35 10.85 5.70
C GLY A 520 28.49 11.43 6.83
N VAL A 521 27.89 10.64 7.73
CA VAL A 521 27.37 11.17 9.01
C VAL A 521 27.86 10.35 10.20
N SER A 522 28.98 10.79 10.81
CA SER A 522 29.46 10.28 12.10
C SER A 522 29.03 11.18 13.26
N PHE A 523 28.63 10.57 14.37
CA PHE A 523 28.35 11.24 15.64
C PHE A 523 29.51 10.94 16.59
N GLY A 524 30.30 11.96 16.93
CA GLY A 524 31.29 11.88 18.00
C GLY A 524 30.71 12.49 19.27
N VAL A 525 30.60 11.70 20.33
CA VAL A 525 30.47 12.22 21.69
C VAL A 525 31.85 12.05 22.31
N GLU A 526 32.57 13.16 22.49
CA GLU A 526 33.71 13.21 23.41
C GLU A 526 33.38 14.22 24.50
N ASP A 527 33.18 13.69 25.70
CA ASP A 527 33.21 14.43 26.97
C ASP A 527 34.69 14.64 27.34
N ASP A 528 35.04 15.85 27.74
CA ASP A 528 35.98 16.03 28.84
C ASP A 528 35.33 17.05 29.78
N ASP A 529 35.15 16.63 31.03
CA ASP A 529 34.49 17.34 32.14
C ASP A 529 32.95 17.32 32.15
N GLY A 530 32.41 16.28 32.79
CA GLY A 530 30.98 16.13 33.05
C GLY A 530 30.39 17.27 33.88
N ASP A 531 29.58 18.09 33.22
CA ASP A 531 28.48 18.83 33.82
C ASP A 531 27.41 19.14 32.76
N ASN A 532 26.15 19.03 33.16
CA ASN A 532 24.98 19.13 32.30
C ASN A 532 24.74 20.59 31.85
N VAL A 533 25.03 20.95 30.59
CA VAL A 533 24.60 22.25 30.02
C VAL A 533 24.35 22.17 28.51
N GLY A 534 23.11 22.50 28.10
CA GLY A 534 22.68 23.11 26.83
C GLY A 534 23.34 22.69 25.52
N ALA A 535 22.55 22.10 24.61
CA ALA A 535 22.91 21.95 23.20
C ALA A 535 23.13 23.32 22.52
N THR A 536 24.37 23.81 22.51
CA THR A 536 24.80 24.97 21.74
C THR A 536 25.83 24.54 20.70
N GLY A 537 25.36 24.02 19.57
CA GLY A 537 26.19 23.80 18.39
C GLY A 537 25.93 22.48 17.69
N VAL A 538 25.37 22.56 16.49
CA VAL A 538 25.40 21.47 15.50
C VAL A 538 26.48 21.85 14.49
N SER A 539 27.54 21.05 14.34
CA SER A 539 28.49 21.19 13.24
C SER A 539 28.08 20.22 12.13
N LEU A 540 27.77 20.74 10.96
CA LEU A 540 27.33 19.98 9.78
C LEU A 540 28.49 19.89 8.78
N ALA A 541 28.60 18.77 8.07
CA ALA A 541 29.55 18.62 6.97
C ALA A 541 29.18 19.59 5.80
N PRO A 542 30.13 20.00 4.95
CA PRO A 542 29.91 20.98 3.88
C PRO A 542 28.76 20.66 2.91
N ALA A 543 28.46 19.38 2.67
CA ALA A 543 27.32 18.96 1.84
C ALA A 543 25.95 19.22 2.50
N ALA A 544 25.90 19.33 3.83
CA ALA A 544 24.71 19.75 4.57
C ALA A 544 24.61 21.28 4.72
N GLU A 545 25.73 22.01 4.67
CA GLU A 545 25.72 23.47 4.43
C GLU A 545 25.17 23.80 3.04
N GLU A 546 25.51 23.01 2.01
CA GLU A 546 25.00 23.20 0.64
C GLU A 546 23.48 22.94 0.53
N LEU A 547 22.92 22.04 1.34
CA LEU A 547 21.48 21.81 1.53
C LEU A 547 20.78 22.90 2.40
N LEU A 548 21.56 23.69 3.13
CA LEU A 548 21.08 24.81 3.96
C LEU A 548 21.21 26.18 3.27
N ASP A 549 22.13 26.28 2.30
CA ASP A 549 22.36 27.44 1.44
C ASP A 549 21.36 27.55 0.28
N GLU A 550 20.52 26.52 0.05
CA GLU A 550 19.31 26.70 -0.73
C GLU A 550 18.36 27.67 0.00
N GLU A 551 18.00 28.76 -0.67
CA GLU A 551 17.13 29.83 -0.15
C GLU A 551 15.98 29.30 0.71
N PRO A 552 15.60 30.03 1.80
CA PRO A 552 14.57 29.60 2.74
C PRO A 552 13.33 29.11 1.98
N ASN A 553 12.92 27.86 2.25
CA ASN A 553 11.75 27.23 1.63
C ASN A 553 10.66 28.29 1.38
N PRO A 554 10.35 28.65 0.12
CA PRO A 554 9.50 29.78 -0.20
C PRO A 554 8.08 29.67 0.39
N ARG A 555 7.69 28.48 0.87
CA ARG A 555 6.44 28.18 1.58
C ARG A 555 6.36 28.75 3.00
N ALA A 556 7.46 28.68 3.78
CA ALA A 556 7.47 29.20 5.14
C ALA A 556 7.40 30.74 5.15
N LEU A 557 8.01 31.37 4.16
CA LEU A 557 7.99 32.83 3.96
C LEU A 557 6.57 33.41 3.75
N ARG A 558 5.60 32.63 3.27
CA ARG A 558 4.22 33.10 3.07
C ARG A 558 3.48 33.35 4.38
N LEU A 559 3.66 32.47 5.37
CA LEU A 559 3.13 32.66 6.73
C LEU A 559 3.66 33.96 7.33
N TYR A 560 4.95 34.23 7.18
CA TYR A 560 5.62 35.39 7.78
C TYR A 560 5.23 36.73 7.15
N ARG A 561 4.68 36.73 5.93
CA ARG A 561 4.16 37.93 5.26
C ARG A 561 2.69 38.21 5.57
N TYR A 562 1.92 37.20 5.98
CA TYR A 562 0.51 37.36 6.27
C TYR A 562 0.28 38.06 7.62
N ARG A 563 -0.66 39.01 7.64
CA ARG A 563 -1.01 39.77 8.85
C ARG A 563 -2.49 39.56 9.15
N PRO A 564 -2.86 38.66 10.08
CA PRO A 564 -4.25 38.45 10.45
C PRO A 564 -4.89 39.76 10.90
N ARG A 565 -6.06 40.08 10.34
CA ARG A 565 -6.88 41.24 10.75
C ARG A 565 -8.02 40.80 11.66
N PRO A 566 -8.54 41.65 12.58
CA PRO A 566 -9.54 41.25 13.59
C PRO A 566 -10.84 40.69 13.01
N TYR A 567 -11.14 39.41 13.24
CA TYR A 567 -12.31 38.69 12.76
C TYR A 567 -13.43 38.70 13.81
N GLY A 568 -14.64 39.10 13.39
CA GLY A 568 -15.80 39.26 14.26
C GLY A 568 -16.69 38.02 14.42
N GLY A 569 -16.35 36.90 13.76
CA GLY A 569 -17.08 35.64 13.90
C GLY A 569 -16.52 34.74 15.01
N ARG A 570 -17.23 33.64 15.30
CA ARG A 570 -16.83 32.67 16.34
C ARG A 570 -15.72 31.76 15.83
N ILE A 571 -14.66 31.62 16.62
CA ILE A 571 -13.53 30.72 16.33
C ILE A 571 -13.51 29.60 17.37
N VAL A 572 -13.45 28.35 16.89
CA VAL A 572 -13.13 27.18 17.72
C VAL A 572 -11.73 26.71 17.35
N LEU A 573 -10.80 26.86 18.27
CA LEU A 573 -9.41 26.44 18.12
C LEU A 573 -9.22 25.09 18.85
N VAL A 574 -8.92 24.06 18.09
CA VAL A 574 -8.56 22.74 18.64
C VAL A 574 -7.05 22.66 18.74
N GLU A 575 -6.50 22.67 19.95
CA GLU A 575 -5.06 22.67 20.21
C GLU A 575 -4.60 21.34 20.78
N ASN A 576 -3.42 20.88 20.34
CA ASN A 576 -2.79 19.71 20.95
C ASN A 576 -2.25 20.03 22.36
N GLU A 577 -2.39 19.08 23.27
CA GLU A 577 -2.01 19.21 24.69
C GLU A 577 -0.53 19.57 24.87
N ALA A 578 0.37 19.01 24.05
CA ALA A 578 1.80 19.30 24.16
C ALA A 578 2.11 20.77 23.90
N TRP A 579 1.44 21.40 22.92
CA TRP A 579 1.59 22.82 22.63
C TRP A 579 0.90 23.70 23.68
N HIS A 580 -0.34 23.36 24.03
CA HIS A 580 -1.15 24.13 24.96
C HIS A 580 -0.50 24.23 26.35
N ARG A 581 0.20 23.17 26.79
CA ARG A 581 0.96 23.18 28.04
C ARG A 581 2.01 24.30 28.09
N ASP A 582 2.68 24.54 26.98
CA ASP A 582 3.73 25.55 26.87
C ASP A 582 3.16 26.94 26.52
N HIS A 583 1.98 26.99 25.90
CA HIS A 583 1.32 28.21 25.41
C HIS A 583 -0.17 28.22 25.80
N PRO A 584 -0.50 28.36 27.10
CA PRO A 584 -1.90 28.24 27.58
C PRO A 584 -2.80 29.38 27.08
N ASP A 585 -2.21 30.54 26.76
CA ASP A 585 -2.89 31.69 26.19
C ASP A 585 -2.62 31.77 24.68
N SER A 586 -3.59 31.35 23.86
CA SER A 586 -3.45 31.38 22.40
C SER A 586 -3.44 32.81 21.84
N GLU A 587 -2.43 33.11 21.02
CA GLU A 587 -2.26 34.40 20.33
C GLU A 587 -3.40 34.75 19.37
N TRP A 588 -4.17 33.75 18.90
CA TRP A 588 -5.39 34.00 18.12
C TRP A 588 -6.42 34.88 18.85
N ALA A 589 -6.36 34.94 20.19
CA ALA A 589 -7.23 35.80 21.00
C ALA A 589 -7.09 37.28 20.62
N ALA A 590 -5.90 37.71 20.16
CA ALA A 590 -5.64 39.09 19.76
C ALA A 590 -6.47 39.54 18.53
N VAL A 591 -6.94 38.60 17.71
CA VAL A 591 -7.68 38.89 16.48
C VAL A 591 -9.09 38.29 16.46
N ALA A 592 -9.49 37.55 17.50
CA ALA A 592 -10.79 36.88 17.61
C ALA A 592 -11.86 37.79 18.28
N ALA A 593 -12.20 38.92 17.64
CA ALA A 593 -13.17 39.87 18.18
C ALA A 593 -14.58 39.28 18.41
N GLY A 594 -14.95 38.22 17.68
CA GLY A 594 -16.21 37.48 17.86
C GLY A 594 -16.20 36.39 18.93
N GLY A 595 -15.08 36.21 19.62
CA GLY A 595 -14.85 35.17 20.62
C GLY A 595 -13.99 34.01 20.10
N LEU A 596 -13.06 33.58 20.94
CA LEU A 596 -12.22 32.40 20.76
C LEU A 596 -12.58 31.36 21.81
N GLU A 597 -12.94 30.16 21.37
CA GLU A 597 -13.09 28.99 22.23
C GLU A 597 -11.94 28.02 21.95
N VAL A 598 -11.22 27.61 23.00
CA VAL A 598 -10.08 26.69 22.89
C VAL A 598 -10.47 25.32 23.43
N GLU A 599 -10.32 24.29 22.61
CA GLU A 599 -10.57 22.89 22.92
C GLU A 599 -9.25 22.11 22.90
N VAL A 600 -8.76 21.72 24.06
CA VAL A 600 -7.49 20.98 24.19
C VAL A 600 -7.73 19.50 23.94
N VAL A 601 -6.92 18.89 23.06
CA VAL A 601 -6.97 17.47 22.73
C VAL A 601 -5.62 16.78 22.99
N PRO A 602 -5.59 15.48 23.34
CA PRO A 602 -4.35 14.76 23.61
C PRO A 602 -3.41 14.72 22.39
N GLY A 603 -2.12 14.57 22.68
CA GLY A 603 -1.07 14.34 21.69
C GLY A 603 -0.31 15.59 21.26
N ASP A 604 0.29 15.52 20.07
CA ASP A 604 1.08 16.58 19.45
C ASP A 604 0.59 16.90 18.03
N HIS A 605 1.23 17.87 17.37
CA HIS A 605 0.91 18.29 16.00
C HIS A 605 0.83 17.15 14.97
N ARG A 606 1.53 16.04 15.21
CA ARG A 606 1.60 14.88 14.31
C ARG A 606 0.58 13.80 14.70
N THR A 607 0.28 13.64 15.99
CA THR A 607 -0.56 12.54 16.51
C THR A 607 -2.03 12.92 16.72
N TYR A 608 -2.39 14.20 16.91
CA TYR A 608 -3.75 14.59 17.28
C TYR A 608 -4.84 14.15 16.29
N LEU A 609 -4.58 14.19 14.97
CA LEU A 609 -5.48 13.71 13.90
C LEU A 609 -5.24 12.26 13.46
N VAL A 610 -4.37 11.53 14.16
CA VAL A 610 -4.01 10.14 13.82
C VAL A 610 -4.37 9.21 14.96
N GLU A 611 -3.77 9.43 16.13
CA GLU A 611 -3.94 8.61 17.33
C GLU A 611 -5.14 9.08 18.16
N HIS A 612 -5.47 10.37 18.11
CA HIS A 612 -6.54 10.99 18.91
C HIS A 612 -7.69 11.53 18.06
N LEU A 613 -7.83 11.01 16.83
CA LEU A 613 -8.81 11.48 15.85
C LEU A 613 -10.26 11.41 16.37
N ASP A 614 -10.61 10.38 17.14
CA ASP A 614 -11.96 10.24 17.71
C ASP A 614 -12.28 11.38 18.68
N VAL A 615 -11.31 11.78 19.52
CA VAL A 615 -11.48 12.90 20.46
C VAL A 615 -11.69 14.21 19.71
N VAL A 616 -10.90 14.47 18.68
CA VAL A 616 -11.06 15.67 17.81
C VAL A 616 -12.44 15.66 17.16
N ALA A 617 -12.87 14.53 16.61
CA ALA A 617 -14.17 14.40 15.97
C ALA A 617 -15.33 14.65 16.96
N ASP A 618 -15.23 14.14 18.19
CA ASP A 618 -16.25 14.34 19.22
C ASP A 618 -16.37 15.81 19.63
N ARG A 619 -15.24 16.54 19.75
CA ARG A 619 -15.24 17.99 20.00
C ARG A 619 -15.95 18.76 18.88
N LEU A 620 -15.58 18.47 17.63
CA LEU A 620 -16.21 19.13 16.48
C LEU A 620 -17.70 18.81 16.39
N ARG A 621 -18.07 17.53 16.58
CA ARG A 621 -19.47 17.09 16.53
C ARG A 621 -20.32 17.81 17.58
N ALA A 622 -19.83 17.91 18.81
CA ALA A 622 -20.53 18.63 19.88
C ALA A 622 -20.81 20.11 19.52
N LYS A 623 -19.86 20.80 18.87
CA LYS A 623 -20.07 22.19 18.41
C LYS A 623 -21.08 22.29 17.27
N LEU A 624 -21.00 21.36 16.31
CA LEU A 624 -21.93 21.29 15.18
C LEU A 624 -23.36 20.95 15.64
N ASP A 625 -23.50 20.06 16.62
CA ASP A 625 -24.78 19.69 17.22
C ASP A 625 -25.41 20.88 17.95
N ALA A 626 -24.65 21.55 18.82
CA ALA A 626 -25.11 22.74 19.53
C ALA A 626 -25.56 23.86 18.56
N LEU A 627 -24.83 24.03 17.44
CA LEU A 627 -25.20 24.99 16.40
C LEU A 627 -26.53 24.62 15.73
N ALA A 628 -26.73 23.33 15.41
CA ALA A 628 -27.97 22.85 14.79
C ALA A 628 -29.19 23.07 15.70
N GLU A 629 -29.05 22.83 17.00
CA GLU A 629 -30.13 23.04 17.98
C GLU A 629 -30.54 24.51 18.07
N THR A 630 -29.57 25.44 18.08
CA THR A 630 -29.87 26.89 18.11
C THR A 630 -30.52 27.43 16.83
N GLY A 631 -30.36 26.75 15.69
CA GLY A 631 -30.96 27.14 14.40
C GLY A 631 -32.39 26.64 14.18
N SER A 632 -32.85 25.65 14.95
CA SER A 632 -34.20 25.05 14.83
C SER A 632 -35.31 25.75 15.64
N GLY A 633 -34.99 26.88 16.29
CA GLY A 633 -35.90 27.62 17.16
C GLY A 633 -36.46 28.94 16.60
N GLY A 634 -36.39 29.17 15.29
CA GLY A 634 -36.86 30.39 14.61
C GLY A 634 -38.20 30.22 13.92
#